data_AF-A0A0Q9PMI2-F1
#
_entry.id   AF-A0A0Q9PMI2-F1
#
_cell.length_a   1.000
_cell.length_b   1.000
_cell.length_c   1.000
_cell.angle_alpha   90.00
_cell.angle_beta   90.00
_cell.angle_gamma   90.00
#
_symmetry.space_group_name_H-M   'P 1'
#
loop_
_entity.id
_entity.type
_entity.pdbx_description
1 polymer ?
#
loop_
_entity_poly.entity_id
_entity_poly.type
_entity_poly.pdbx_seq_one_letter_code
_entity_poly.pdbx_strand_id
1 'polypeptide(L)'
;MEDLATALLKMEDGSTLSLDVSWAAHLETDNEPFIHLMGTEGGASYRGPHGMLYTEKFNRSIDLDLNTPDNDEGDRIRMCRHFLSCIRGRKRANYFCTEWFYE
;
A
#
# COMPACT_ATOMS: atom_id res chain seq x y z
N MET A 1 5.69 22.87 15.32
CA MET A 1 5.52 21.47 14.86
C MET A 1 5.01 21.58 13.46
N GLU A 2 5.69 20.97 12.49
CA GLU A 2 5.25 20.94 11.10
C GLU A 2 4.26 19.77 10.97
N ASP A 3 3.00 20.04 10.63
CA ASP A 3 1.95 19.01 10.56
C ASP A 3 1.74 18.48 9.14
N LEU A 4 2.64 18.83 8.20
CA LEU A 4 2.67 18.41 6.80
C LEU A 4 4.08 18.00 6.39
N ALA A 5 4.17 16.88 5.67
CA ALA A 5 5.39 16.43 5.00
C ALA A 5 5.09 16.04 3.56
N THR A 6 5.95 16.47 2.63
CA THR A 6 5.88 16.14 1.20
C THR A 6 7.21 15.56 0.75
N ALA A 7 7.18 14.51 -0.06
CA ALA A 7 8.34 13.89 -0.67
C ALA A 7 8.09 13.54 -2.14
N LEU A 8 9.12 13.73 -2.97
CA LEU A 8 9.16 13.26 -4.35
C LEU A 8 10.40 12.37 -4.51
N LEU A 9 10.18 11.09 -4.78
CA LEU A 9 11.22 10.06 -4.79
C LEU A 9 11.34 9.48 -6.20
N LYS A 10 12.55 9.48 -6.77
CA LYS A 10 12.86 8.77 -8.01
C LYS A 10 13.56 7.46 -7.67
N MET A 11 12.97 6.36 -8.10
CA MET A 11 13.50 5.02 -7.87
C MET A 11 14.58 4.66 -8.91
N GLU A 12 15.37 3.63 -8.62
CA GLU A 12 16.43 3.13 -9.52
C GLU A 12 15.86 2.59 -10.84
N ASP A 13 14.67 1.99 -10.81
CA ASP A 13 13.96 1.48 -11.98
C ASP A 13 13.32 2.58 -12.85
N GLY A 14 13.45 3.85 -12.44
CA GLY A 14 12.91 5.01 -13.14
C GLY A 14 11.49 5.39 -12.74
N SER A 15 10.81 4.60 -11.90
CA SER A 15 9.52 4.99 -11.34
C SER A 15 9.64 6.19 -10.40
N THR A 16 8.53 6.91 -10.19
CA THR A 16 8.47 8.08 -9.32
C THR A 16 7.33 7.93 -8.32
N LEU A 17 7.60 8.23 -7.05
CA LEU A 17 6.62 8.25 -5.97
C LEU A 17 6.46 9.69 -5.46
N SER A 18 5.23 10.19 -5.49
CA SER A 18 4.82 11.41 -4.79
C SER A 18 4.10 11.00 -3.50
N LEU A 19 4.55 11.53 -2.38
CA LEU A 19 3.99 11.22 -1.06
C LEU A 19 3.71 12.51 -0.30
N ASP A 20 2.46 12.66 0.13
CA ASP A 20 2.00 13.75 0.98
C ASP A 20 1.36 13.18 2.24
N VAL A 21 1.78 13.66 3.40
CA VAL A 21 1.25 13.24 4.71
C VAL A 21 0.97 14.47 5.54
N SER A 22 -0.26 14.60 6.04
CA SER A 22 -0.62 15.64 7.00
C SER A 22 -1.38 15.07 8.18
N TRP A 23 -1.12 15.60 9.37
CA TRP A 23 -1.77 15.20 10.61
C TRP A 23 -2.86 16.20 11.07
N ALA A 24 -2.77 17.45 10.63
CA ALA A 24 -3.70 18.52 10.98
C ALA A 24 -4.23 19.22 9.72
N ALA A 25 -4.85 18.45 8.83
CA ALA A 25 -5.31 18.95 7.54
C ALA A 25 -6.43 20.02 7.65
N HIS A 26 -7.11 20.16 8.80
CA HIS A 26 -8.24 21.08 9.00
C HIS A 26 -9.30 21.03 7.88
N LEU A 27 -9.47 19.85 7.29
CA LEU A 27 -10.39 19.55 6.20
C LEU A 27 -11.28 18.39 6.65
N GLU A 28 -12.52 18.36 6.15
CA GLU A 28 -13.36 17.18 6.24
C GLU A 28 -12.74 16.09 5.34
N THR A 29 -12.09 15.11 5.96
CA THR A 29 -11.43 13.99 5.28
C THR A 29 -11.83 12.69 5.95
N ASP A 30 -11.86 11.61 5.18
CA ASP A 30 -12.09 10.26 5.67
C ASP A 30 -10.90 9.72 6.50
N ASN A 31 -9.76 10.44 6.52
CA ASN A 31 -8.48 10.00 7.10
C ASN A 31 -7.99 8.64 6.55
N GLU A 32 -8.56 8.20 5.41
CA GLU A 32 -8.19 6.93 4.82
C GLU A 32 -6.94 7.13 3.96
N PRO A 33 -5.88 6.32 4.17
CA PRO A 33 -4.75 6.33 3.28
C PRO A 33 -5.23 5.92 1.88
N PHE A 34 -4.71 6.62 0.87
CA PHE A 34 -5.01 6.31 -0.51
C PHE A 34 -3.73 6.11 -1.32
N ILE A 35 -3.82 5.24 -2.31
CA ILE A 35 -2.72 4.89 -3.20
C ILE A 35 -3.25 4.97 -4.63
N HIS A 36 -2.47 5.60 -5.50
CA HIS A 36 -2.66 5.54 -6.94
C HIS A 36 -1.40 4.97 -7.59
N LEU A 37 -1.55 3.86 -8.29
CA LEU A 37 -0.49 3.25 -9.08
C LEU A 37 -0.80 3.45 -10.56
N MET A 38 0.20 3.92 -11.31
CA MET A 38 0.10 4.13 -12.75
C MET A 38 1.21 3.32 -13.42
N GLY A 39 0.80 2.31 -14.19
CA GLY A 39 1.68 1.44 -14.96
C GLY A 39 1.45 1.59 -16.46
N THR A 40 2.22 0.83 -17.22
CA THR A 40 2.17 0.86 -18.70
C THR A 40 0.96 0.13 -19.28
N GLU A 41 0.46 -0.90 -18.59
CA GLU A 41 -0.66 -1.74 -19.05
C GLU A 41 -1.94 -1.54 -18.21
N GLY A 42 -1.92 -0.58 -17.30
CA GLY A 42 -3.01 -0.32 -16.38
C GLY A 42 -2.57 0.46 -15.16
N GLY A 43 -3.52 0.69 -14.26
CA GLY A 43 -3.30 1.35 -12.98
C GLY A 43 -4.18 0.74 -11.91
N ALA A 44 -3.94 1.14 -10.66
CA ALA A 44 -4.79 0.74 -9.55
C ALA A 44 -5.02 1.92 -8.62
N SER A 45 -6.19 1.96 -8.01
CA SER A 45 -6.48 2.83 -6.87
C SER A 45 -6.80 1.96 -5.65
N TYR A 46 -6.43 2.46 -4.48
CA TYR A 46 -6.78 1.84 -3.20
C TYR A 46 -7.08 2.94 -2.20
N ARG A 47 -8.18 2.84 -1.45
CA ARG A 47 -8.58 3.77 -0.40
C ARG A 47 -9.41 3.01 0.64
N GLY A 48 -8.96 3.00 1.89
CA GLY A 48 -9.59 2.21 2.95
C GLY A 48 -9.66 0.72 2.59
N PRO A 49 -10.85 0.07 2.61
CA PRO A 49 -11.01 -1.34 2.23
C PRO A 49 -11.28 -1.56 0.73
N HIS A 50 -11.35 -0.49 -0.07
CA HIS A 50 -11.75 -0.55 -1.47
C HIS A 50 -10.55 -0.38 -2.38
N GLY A 51 -10.39 -1.30 -3.34
CA GLY A 51 -9.45 -1.15 -4.43
C GLY A 51 -10.13 -1.30 -5.78
N MET A 52 -9.56 -0.65 -6.80
CA MET A 52 -10.00 -0.75 -8.18
C MET A 52 -8.77 -0.96 -9.07
N LEU A 53 -8.86 -1.93 -9.97
CA LEU A 53 -7.88 -2.16 -11.03
C LEU A 53 -8.44 -1.62 -12.35
N TYR A 54 -7.66 -0.76 -12.99
CA TYR A 54 -7.97 -0.18 -14.30
C TYR A 54 -7.03 -0.79 -15.33
N THR A 55 -7.57 -1.43 -16.36
CA THR A 55 -6.75 -2.02 -17.43
C THR A 55 -7.50 -2.03 -18.76
N GLU A 56 -6.81 -2.42 -19.83
CA GLU A 56 -7.40 -2.62 -21.13
C GLU A 56 -7.38 -4.11 -21.49
N LYS A 57 -8.52 -4.65 -21.92
CA LYS A 57 -8.60 -6.00 -22.48
C LYS A 57 -9.54 -6.01 -23.67
N PHE A 58 -9.14 -6.70 -24.73
CA PHE A 58 -9.94 -6.79 -25.96
C PHE A 58 -10.29 -5.40 -26.55
N ASN A 59 -9.33 -4.47 -26.55
CA ASN A 59 -9.49 -3.07 -26.99
C ASN A 59 -10.62 -2.32 -26.26
N ARG A 60 -10.80 -2.59 -24.97
CA ARG A 60 -11.79 -1.94 -24.11
C ARG A 60 -11.21 -1.70 -22.73
N SER A 61 -11.47 -0.52 -22.18
CA SER A 61 -11.21 -0.23 -20.77
C SER A 61 -12.10 -1.10 -19.89
N ILE A 62 -11.49 -1.69 -18.87
CA ILE A 62 -12.15 -2.52 -17.87
C ILE A 62 -11.70 -2.04 -16.49
N ASP A 63 -12.69 -1.85 -15.63
CA ASP A 63 -12.53 -1.52 -14.23
C ASP A 63 -12.97 -2.74 -13.40
N LEU A 64 -12.10 -3.21 -12.51
CA LEU A 64 -12.30 -4.41 -11.71
C LEU A 64 -12.15 -4.09 -10.23
N ASP A 65 -13.19 -4.36 -9.44
CA ASP A 65 -13.13 -4.25 -7.99
C ASP A 65 -12.11 -5.25 -7.41
N LEU A 66 -11.20 -4.73 -6.59
CA LEU A 66 -10.28 -5.51 -5.79
C LEU A 66 -10.93 -5.75 -4.42
N ASN A 67 -11.43 -6.97 -4.24
CA ASN A 67 -12.08 -7.38 -3.01
C ASN A 67 -11.11 -8.16 -2.11
N THR A 68 -11.18 -7.88 -0.81
CA THR A 68 -10.56 -8.74 0.19
C THR A 68 -11.33 -10.08 0.23
N PRO A 69 -10.66 -11.24 0.26
CA PRO A 69 -11.34 -12.52 0.35
C PRO A 69 -12.24 -12.63 1.61
N ASP A 70 -13.39 -13.31 1.50
CA ASP A 70 -14.36 -13.39 2.61
C ASP A 70 -13.80 -13.98 3.92
N ASN A 71 -12.83 -14.89 3.81
CA ASN A 71 -12.17 -15.54 4.96
C ASN A 71 -10.79 -14.93 5.26
N ASP A 72 -10.61 -13.64 4.95
CA ASP A 72 -9.38 -12.95 5.27
C ASP A 72 -9.20 -12.81 6.79
N GLU A 73 -8.02 -13.17 7.27
CA GLU A 73 -7.68 -13.13 8.69
C GLU A 73 -7.34 -11.71 9.20
N GLY A 74 -7.32 -10.71 8.32
CA GLY A 74 -6.94 -9.35 8.63
C GLY A 74 -5.44 -9.08 8.46
N ASP A 75 -5.12 -7.82 8.21
CA ASP A 75 -3.77 -7.29 8.04
C ASP A 75 -2.88 -7.55 9.29
N ARG A 76 -3.40 -7.29 10.49
CA ARG A 76 -2.67 -7.45 11.75
C ARG A 76 -2.31 -8.90 12.03
N ILE A 77 -3.24 -9.84 11.82
CA ILE A 77 -2.98 -11.27 12.03
C ILE A 77 -1.94 -11.78 11.03
N ARG A 78 -2.05 -11.38 9.75
CA ARG A 78 -1.06 -11.71 8.72
C ARG A 78 0.33 -11.20 9.09
N MET A 79 0.43 -9.96 9.55
CA MET A 79 1.68 -9.35 9.99
C MET A 79 2.29 -10.11 11.18
N CYS A 80 1.50 -10.37 12.23
CA CYS A 80 1.96 -11.13 13.40
C CYS A 80 2.41 -12.55 13.03
N ARG A 81 1.67 -13.25 12.16
CA ARG A 81 2.06 -14.59 11.69
C ARG A 81 3.33 -14.56 10.84
N HIS A 82 3.49 -13.56 9.98
CA HIS A 82 4.71 -13.38 9.20
C HIS A 82 5.90 -13.18 10.14
N PHE A 83 5.78 -12.29 11.13
CA PHE A 83 6.78 -12.07 12.17
C PHE A 83 7.17 -13.37 12.88
N LEU A 84 6.18 -14.13 13.38
CA LEU A 84 6.42 -15.42 14.04
C LEU A 84 7.06 -16.47 13.12
N SER A 85 6.78 -16.41 11.82
CA SER A 85 7.40 -17.29 10.83
C SER A 85 8.87 -16.94 10.60
N CYS A 86 9.22 -15.65 10.66
CA CYS A 86 10.58 -15.16 10.50
C CYS A 86 11.46 -15.55 11.70
N ILE A 87 11.00 -15.32 12.93
CA ILE A 87 11.77 -15.69 14.13
C ILE A 87 11.99 -17.20 14.26
N ARG A 88 11.12 -18.00 13.63
CA ARG A 88 11.24 -19.47 13.57
C ARG A 88 12.08 -19.97 12.39
N GLY A 89 12.66 -19.07 11.59
CA GLY A 89 13.47 -19.40 10.42
C GLY A 89 12.70 -20.04 9.26
N ARG A 90 11.36 -19.94 9.25
CA ARG A 90 10.50 -20.57 8.23
C ARG A 90 10.27 -19.69 7.01
N LYS A 91 10.45 -18.38 7.16
CA LYS A 91 10.37 -17.38 6.10
C LYS A 91 11.47 -16.36 6.28
N ARG A 92 11.91 -15.75 5.18
CA ARG A 92 12.77 -14.58 5.24
C ARG A 92 11.94 -13.39 5.67
N ALA A 93 12.47 -12.58 6.59
CA ALA A 93 11.92 -11.29 6.92
C ALA A 93 11.90 -10.42 5.66
N ASN A 94 10.72 -9.96 5.29
CA ASN A 94 10.60 -8.86 4.34
C ASN A 94 11.01 -7.58 5.09
N TYR A 95 11.51 -6.54 4.41
CA TYR A 95 12.07 -5.32 5.02
C TYR A 95 11.20 -4.67 6.12
N PHE A 96 9.88 -4.86 6.08
CA PHE A 96 8.95 -4.44 7.13
C PHE A 96 9.18 -5.09 8.52
N CYS A 97 9.89 -6.21 8.60
CA CYS A 97 10.08 -7.01 9.81
C CYS A 97 11.49 -6.88 10.41
N THR A 98 12.46 -6.33 9.66
CA THR A 98 13.86 -6.25 10.09
C THR A 98 14.18 -5.03 10.97
N GLU A 99 13.38 -3.97 10.93
CA GLU A 99 13.64 -2.77 11.74
C GLU A 99 13.21 -2.91 13.22
N TRP A 100 12.48 -3.97 13.57
CA TRP A 100 12.05 -4.22 14.96
C TRP A 100 13.08 -4.99 15.80
N PHE A 101 14.23 -5.37 15.24
CA PHE A 101 15.24 -6.21 15.90
C PHE A 101 16.60 -5.53 16.10
N TYR A 102 16.73 -4.25 15.78
CA TYR A 102 17.92 -3.44 16.03
C TYR A 102 17.56 -2.25 16.95
N GLU A 103 17.18 -2.55 18.19
CA GLU A 103 17.33 -1.69 19.38
C GLU A 103 17.57 -2.58 20.60
#